data_AF-A0A1Y1LIV8-F1
#
_entry.id   AF-A0A1Y1LIV8-F1
#
_cell.length_a   1.000
_cell.length_b   1.000
_cell.length_c   1.000
_cell.angle_alpha   90.00
_cell.angle_beta   90.00
_cell.angle_gamma   90.00
#
_symmetry.space_group_name_H-M   'P 1'
#
loop_
_entity.id
_entity.type
_entity.pdbx_description
1 polymer ?
#
loop_
_entity_poly.entity_id
_entity_poly.type
_entity_poly.pdbx_seq_one_letter_code
_entity_poly.pdbx_strand_id
1 'polypeptide(L)'
;LLSAVVDEAAKTNRKSWPKVLVKVSPDEDEDTQMEGIVEAVRRSGVDGVIVGNTTKRRTGLVPEGIKLKKKEQKALMETGGYSGPAMFDRTLDLVGRYRKMLDAQPAGSDKQKILFATGGITNGEQALKVLNAGASVAMVYTGMVYGGAGTVTRIKNEMKSQLKN
;
A
#
# COMPACT_ATOMS: atom_id res chain seq x y z
N LEU A 1 -22.46 -1.20 -2.83
CA LEU A 1 -21.49 -1.94 -3.67
C LEU A 1 -20.58 -2.85 -2.84
N LEU A 2 -19.79 -2.32 -1.89
CA LEU A 2 -18.84 -3.13 -1.10
C LEU A 2 -19.52 -4.27 -0.30
N SER A 3 -20.64 -3.99 0.38
CA SER A 3 -21.36 -5.03 1.14
C SER A 3 -21.82 -6.19 0.24
N ALA A 4 -22.31 -5.90 -0.97
CA ALA A 4 -22.70 -6.93 -1.92
C ALA A 4 -21.51 -7.82 -2.35
N VAL A 5 -20.31 -7.26 -2.50
CA VAL A 5 -19.09 -8.04 -2.79
C VAL A 5 -18.72 -8.94 -1.61
N VAL A 6 -18.85 -8.43 -0.39
CA VAL A 6 -18.60 -9.20 0.84
C VAL A 6 -19.62 -10.34 0.98
N ASP A 7 -20.90 -10.05 0.73
CA ASP A 7 -21.97 -11.05 0.78
C ASP A 7 -21.77 -12.15 -0.26
N GLU A 8 -21.41 -11.81 -1.50
CA GLU A 8 -21.11 -12.81 -2.53
C GLU A 8 -19.82 -13.60 -2.25
N ALA A 9 -18.79 -12.96 -1.69
CA ALA A 9 -17.59 -13.68 -1.25
C ALA A 9 -17.92 -14.73 -0.18
N ALA A 10 -18.80 -14.37 0.78
CA ALA A 10 -19.24 -15.27 1.84
C ALA A 10 -20.08 -16.47 1.33
N LYS A 11 -20.75 -16.34 0.18
CA LYS A 11 -21.55 -17.42 -0.45
C LYS A 11 -20.73 -18.39 -1.30
N THR A 12 -19.43 -18.14 -1.50
CA THR A 12 -18.60 -19.03 -2.32
C THR A 12 -18.48 -20.42 -1.71
N ASN A 13 -18.67 -21.47 -2.52
CA ASN A 13 -18.52 -22.86 -2.07
C ASN A 13 -17.03 -23.25 -1.97
N ARG A 14 -16.36 -22.74 -0.93
CA ARG A 14 -14.94 -23.00 -0.63
C ARG A 14 -14.77 -23.30 0.86
N LYS A 15 -13.77 -24.12 1.19
CA LYS A 15 -13.42 -24.45 2.60
C LYS A 15 -13.19 -23.21 3.47
N SER A 16 -12.67 -22.13 2.88
CA SER A 16 -12.55 -20.82 3.49
C SER A 16 -13.05 -19.77 2.51
N TRP A 17 -13.94 -18.89 2.96
CA TRP A 17 -14.41 -17.80 2.10
C TRP A 17 -13.25 -16.84 1.75
N PRO A 18 -13.24 -16.26 0.53
CA PRO A 18 -12.30 -15.22 0.15
C PRO A 18 -12.41 -14.01 1.08
N LYS A 19 -11.24 -13.42 1.38
CA LYS A 19 -11.15 -12.15 2.09
C LYS A 19 -11.28 -11.00 1.11
N VAL A 20 -12.04 -9.98 1.49
CA VAL A 20 -12.28 -8.80 0.66
C VAL A 20 -11.43 -7.66 1.19
N LEU A 21 -10.61 -7.06 0.32
CA LEU A 21 -9.78 -5.90 0.62
C LEU A 21 -10.10 -4.77 -0.35
N VAL A 22 -10.07 -3.53 0.11
CA VAL A 22 -10.15 -2.34 -0.75
C VAL A 22 -8.76 -1.81 -1.02
N LYS A 23 -8.38 -1.65 -2.28
CA LYS A 23 -7.12 -1.03 -2.67
C LYS A 23 -7.33 0.45 -2.99
N VAL A 24 -6.61 1.32 -2.30
CA VAL A 24 -6.82 2.77 -2.34
C VAL A 24 -5.75 3.46 -3.18
N SER A 25 -6.13 4.54 -3.87
CA SER A 25 -5.19 5.37 -4.61
C SER A 25 -4.29 6.12 -3.63
N PRO A 26 -2.98 6.29 -3.92
CA PRO A 26 -2.18 7.21 -3.13
C PRO A 26 -2.61 8.66 -3.38
N ASP A 27 -3.32 8.93 -4.48
CA ASP A 27 -3.76 10.29 -4.87
C ASP A 27 -4.99 10.79 -4.10
N GLU A 28 -5.65 9.92 -3.34
CA GLU A 28 -6.76 10.22 -2.42
C GLU A 28 -6.19 10.41 -1.00
N ASP A 29 -5.44 11.49 -0.79
CA ASP A 29 -4.65 11.75 0.41
C ASP A 29 -5.19 12.87 1.31
N GLU A 30 -6.37 13.42 1.00
CA GLU A 30 -7.08 14.35 1.88
C GLU A 30 -7.76 13.59 3.03
N ASP A 31 -7.70 14.13 4.25
CA ASP A 31 -8.25 13.46 5.44
C ASP A 31 -9.73 13.10 5.28
N THR A 32 -10.54 14.00 4.71
CA THR A 32 -11.98 13.76 4.47
C THR A 32 -12.24 12.61 3.49
N GLN A 33 -11.40 12.44 2.47
CA GLN A 33 -11.49 11.33 1.52
C GLN A 33 -11.15 10.01 2.22
N MET A 34 -10.05 10.00 2.97
CA MET A 34 -9.59 8.84 3.72
C MET A 34 -10.61 8.41 4.78
N GLU A 35 -11.20 9.36 5.50
CA GLU A 35 -12.28 9.12 6.47
C GLU A 35 -13.50 8.45 5.80
N GLY A 36 -13.92 8.96 4.64
CA GLY A 36 -15.01 8.36 3.86
C GLY A 36 -14.71 6.92 3.43
N ILE A 37 -13.48 6.64 3.00
CA ILE A 37 -13.03 5.28 2.64
C ILE A 37 -13.04 4.37 3.86
N VAL A 38 -12.48 4.82 4.98
CA VAL A 38 -12.42 4.05 6.23
C VAL A 38 -13.83 3.72 6.73
N GLU A 39 -14.76 4.68 6.66
CA GLU A 39 -16.15 4.46 7.04
C GLU A 39 -16.85 3.46 6.11
N ALA A 40 -16.62 3.55 4.80
CA ALA A 40 -17.15 2.59 3.84
C ALA A 40 -16.61 1.17 4.08
N VAL A 41 -15.32 1.02 4.36
CA VAL A 41 -14.67 -0.25 4.71
C VAL A 41 -15.25 -0.84 6.00
N ARG A 42 -15.55 0.01 6.98
CA ARG A 42 -16.17 -0.41 8.25
C ARG A 42 -17.58 -0.94 8.02
N ARG A 43 -18.45 -0.14 7.40
CA ARG A 43 -19.88 -0.48 7.21
C ARG A 43 -20.12 -1.68 6.32
N SER A 44 -19.17 -1.99 5.43
CA SER A 44 -19.36 -3.02 4.41
C SER A 44 -18.89 -4.42 4.80
N GLY A 45 -18.23 -4.59 5.96
CA GLY A 45 -17.68 -5.89 6.37
C GLY A 45 -16.38 -6.28 5.66
N VAL A 46 -15.79 -5.38 4.86
CA VAL A 46 -14.48 -5.57 4.22
C VAL A 46 -13.41 -5.93 5.27
N ASP A 47 -12.55 -6.90 4.98
CA ASP A 47 -11.57 -7.42 5.94
C ASP A 47 -10.37 -6.47 6.15
N GLY A 48 -10.11 -5.58 5.19
CA GLY A 48 -8.94 -4.69 5.25
C GLY A 48 -8.73 -3.79 4.04
N VAL A 49 -7.59 -3.10 4.06
CA VAL A 49 -7.20 -2.09 3.07
C VAL A 49 -5.82 -2.39 2.53
N ILE A 50 -5.64 -2.24 1.22
CA ILE A 50 -4.32 -2.19 0.56
C ILE A 50 -4.02 -0.72 0.29
N VAL A 51 -3.13 -0.15 1.10
CA VAL A 51 -2.69 1.24 0.99
C VAL A 51 -1.65 1.37 -0.11
N GLY A 52 -2.03 2.13 -1.13
CA GLY A 52 -1.21 2.41 -2.29
C GLY A 52 -1.75 1.78 -3.56
N ASN A 53 -1.42 2.44 -4.65
CA ASN A 53 -1.62 2.04 -6.03
C ASN A 53 -0.57 2.82 -6.84
N THR A 54 -0.66 2.82 -8.16
CA THR A 54 0.13 3.76 -8.95
C THR A 54 -0.39 5.20 -8.78
N THR A 55 0.47 6.19 -9.01
CA THR A 55 0.10 7.62 -8.91
C THR A 55 0.08 8.28 -10.27
N LYS A 56 -0.86 9.21 -10.48
CA LYS A 56 -0.83 10.10 -11.64
C LYS A 56 0.05 11.34 -11.41
N ARG A 57 0.41 11.63 -10.16
CA ARG A 57 1.30 12.76 -9.83
C ARG A 57 2.70 12.49 -10.43
N ARG A 58 3.24 13.52 -11.09
CA ARG A 58 4.59 13.47 -11.71
C ARG A 58 5.59 14.42 -11.03
N THR A 59 5.10 15.25 -10.10
CA THR A 59 5.92 16.12 -9.28
C THR A 59 6.74 15.32 -8.28
N GLY A 60 7.99 15.73 -8.02
CA GLY A 60 8.85 15.10 -7.03
C GLY A 60 9.37 13.70 -7.40
N LEU A 61 9.10 13.19 -8.61
CA LEU A 61 9.58 11.86 -9.04
C LEU A 61 11.06 11.85 -9.45
N VAL A 62 11.56 12.99 -9.92
CA VAL A 62 12.94 13.15 -10.37
C VAL A 62 13.69 13.90 -9.27
N PRO A 63 14.76 13.32 -8.70
CA PRO A 63 15.57 14.02 -7.70
C PRO A 63 16.14 15.32 -8.26
N GLU A 64 16.29 16.32 -7.39
CA GLU A 64 16.89 17.59 -7.77
C GLU A 64 18.29 17.40 -8.37
N GLY A 65 18.60 18.16 -9.41
CA GLY A 65 19.88 18.08 -10.12
C GLY A 65 19.98 16.96 -11.18
N ILE A 66 19.03 16.04 -11.26
CA ILE A 66 19.02 15.00 -12.29
C ILE A 66 18.44 15.53 -13.61
N LYS A 67 19.28 15.58 -14.66
CA LYS A 67 18.86 15.93 -16.01
C LYS A 67 18.41 14.69 -16.78
N LEU A 68 17.11 14.58 -17.01
CA LEU A 68 16.55 13.53 -17.86
C LEU A 68 16.87 13.76 -19.33
N LYS A 69 17.17 12.68 -20.06
CA LYS A 69 17.24 12.67 -21.53
C LYS A 69 15.85 12.92 -22.12
N LYS A 70 15.78 13.40 -23.37
CA LYS A 70 14.50 13.63 -24.08
C LYS A 70 13.57 12.42 -24.06
N LYS A 71 14.13 11.20 -24.22
CA LYS A 71 13.37 9.95 -24.18
C LYS A 71 12.77 9.69 -22.79
N GLU A 72 13.51 9.95 -21.73
CA GLU A 72 13.08 9.76 -20.34
C GLU A 72 12.04 10.80 -19.94
N GLN A 73 12.21 12.06 -20.37
CA GLN A 73 11.18 13.10 -20.22
C GLN A 73 9.88 12.70 -20.89
N LYS A 74 9.94 12.20 -22.14
CA LYS A 74 8.76 11.72 -22.85
C LYS A 74 8.08 10.57 -22.11
N ALA A 75 8.84 9.58 -21.65
CA ALA A 75 8.31 8.45 -20.89
C ALA A 75 7.63 8.90 -19.59
N LEU A 76 8.20 9.89 -18.88
CA LEU A 76 7.61 10.44 -17.66
C LEU A 76 6.25 11.10 -17.90
N MET A 77 6.03 11.64 -19.10
CA MET A 77 4.78 12.31 -19.50
C MET A 77 3.74 11.35 -20.10
N GLU A 78 4.03 10.04 -20.19
CA GLU A 78 3.06 9.07 -20.71
C GLU A 78 1.84 8.93 -19.80
N THR A 79 0.68 8.72 -20.43
CA THR A 79 -0.59 8.47 -19.77
C THR A 79 -0.52 7.15 -19.01
N GLY A 80 -0.78 7.21 -17.70
CA GLY A 80 -0.81 6.03 -16.86
C GLY A 80 -0.39 6.35 -15.44
N GLY A 81 -0.35 5.33 -14.59
CA GLY A 81 0.14 5.45 -13.24
C GLY A 81 1.64 5.19 -13.14
N TYR A 82 2.36 6.01 -12.38
CA TYR A 82 3.75 5.77 -12.02
C TYR A 82 3.82 4.83 -10.83
N SER A 83 4.82 3.96 -10.83
CA SER A 83 5.21 3.12 -9.71
C SER A 83 6.71 3.20 -9.52
N GLY A 84 7.18 3.06 -8.29
CA GLY A 84 8.62 2.94 -8.03
C GLY A 84 9.07 3.59 -6.73
N PRO A 85 10.40 3.64 -6.53
CA PRO A 85 11.02 4.05 -5.27
C PRO A 85 10.58 5.43 -4.78
N ALA A 86 10.34 6.39 -5.70
CA ALA A 86 9.91 7.75 -5.37
C ALA A 86 8.55 7.82 -4.66
N MET A 87 7.77 6.72 -4.64
CA MET A 87 6.50 6.66 -3.92
C MET A 87 6.64 6.31 -2.44
N PHE A 88 7.82 5.85 -2.00
CA PHE A 88 7.95 5.19 -0.70
C PHE A 88 7.53 6.07 0.48
N ASP A 89 8.03 7.31 0.54
CA ASP A 89 7.75 8.20 1.68
C ASP A 89 6.26 8.52 1.80
N ARG A 90 5.59 8.71 0.65
CA ARG A 90 4.14 8.91 0.59
C ARG A 90 3.37 7.66 0.98
N THR A 91 3.80 6.49 0.52
CA THR A 91 3.20 5.21 0.95
C THR A 91 3.34 5.05 2.47
N LEU A 92 4.49 5.37 3.04
CA LEU A 92 4.75 5.27 4.48
C LEU A 92 3.83 6.20 5.29
N ASP A 93 3.69 7.46 4.87
CA ASP A 93 2.76 8.43 5.49
C ASP A 93 1.32 7.91 5.46
N LEU A 94 0.84 7.52 4.27
CA LEU A 94 -0.53 7.03 4.10
C LEU A 94 -0.80 5.78 4.94
N VAL A 95 0.16 4.84 5.02
CA VAL A 95 0.03 3.64 5.86
C VAL A 95 -0.22 4.01 7.31
N GLY A 96 0.56 4.94 7.87
CA GLY A 96 0.39 5.40 9.25
C GLY A 96 -0.95 6.10 9.47
N ARG A 97 -1.35 6.97 8.53
CA ARG A 97 -2.64 7.69 8.60
C ARG A 97 -3.84 6.73 8.52
N TYR A 98 -3.83 5.78 7.58
CA TYR A 98 -4.87 4.75 7.49
C TYR A 98 -4.91 3.86 8.73
N ARG A 99 -3.77 3.44 9.29
CA ARG A 99 -3.72 2.66 10.53
C ARG A 99 -4.39 3.43 11.67
N LYS A 100 -3.99 4.68 11.89
CA LYS A 100 -4.56 5.56 12.93
C LYS A 100 -6.07 5.72 12.77
N MET A 101 -6.54 6.02 11.55
CA MET A 101 -7.96 6.19 11.28
C MET A 101 -8.73 4.88 11.51
N LEU A 102 -8.20 3.73 11.06
CA LEU A 102 -8.82 2.42 11.24
C LEU A 102 -8.90 2.00 12.71
N ASP A 103 -7.91 2.37 13.54
CA ASP A 103 -7.83 2.08 14.99
C ASP A 103 -8.64 3.03 15.87
N ALA A 104 -9.00 4.23 15.39
CA ALA A 104 -9.79 5.21 16.14
C ALA A 104 -11.27 4.77 16.38
N GLN A 105 -11.54 3.47 16.42
CA GLN A 105 -12.89 2.91 16.60
C GLN A 105 -13.38 3.13 18.03
N PRO A 106 -14.71 3.28 18.21
CA PRO A 106 -15.34 3.09 19.51
C PRO A 106 -15.06 1.67 20.04
N ALA A 107 -14.89 1.54 21.35
CA ALA A 107 -14.74 0.24 22.01
C ALA A 107 -15.95 -0.67 21.66
N GLY A 108 -15.68 -1.86 21.11
CA GLY A 108 -16.71 -2.84 20.74
C GLY A 108 -16.67 -3.34 19.28
N SER A 109 -15.76 -2.86 18.43
CA SER A 109 -15.52 -3.47 17.12
C SER A 109 -14.60 -4.70 17.28
N ASP A 110 -15.13 -5.91 17.15
CA ASP A 110 -14.43 -7.15 17.53
C ASP A 110 -13.23 -7.55 16.65
N LYS A 111 -12.88 -6.81 15.59
CA LYS A 111 -11.73 -7.17 14.75
C LYS A 111 -11.02 -6.00 14.09
N GLN A 112 -9.73 -5.88 14.38
CA GLN A 112 -8.83 -4.97 13.69
C GLN A 112 -8.78 -5.30 12.19
N LYS A 113 -8.97 -4.30 11.34
CA LYS A 113 -8.85 -4.43 9.88
C LYS A 113 -7.39 -4.66 9.49
N ILE A 114 -7.15 -5.60 8.58
CA ILE A 114 -5.81 -5.88 8.08
C ILE A 114 -5.36 -4.78 7.11
N LEU A 115 -4.10 -4.39 7.17
CA LEU A 115 -3.55 -3.32 6.34
C LEU A 115 -2.36 -3.83 5.53
N PHE A 116 -2.39 -3.66 4.22
CA PHE A 116 -1.30 -4.03 3.32
C PHE A 116 -0.67 -2.75 2.79
N ALA A 117 0.66 -2.67 2.76
CA ALA A 117 1.40 -1.54 2.20
C ALA A 117 1.97 -1.89 0.83
N THR A 118 1.79 -1.02 -0.16
CA THR A 118 2.41 -1.14 -1.47
C THR A 118 2.82 0.21 -2.05
N GLY A 119 3.93 0.24 -2.78
CA GLY A 119 4.50 1.45 -3.38
C GLY A 119 5.91 1.74 -2.84
N GLY A 120 6.89 1.77 -3.75
CA GLY A 120 8.27 2.17 -3.44
C GLY A 120 9.09 1.27 -2.50
N ILE A 121 8.56 0.15 -2.03
CA ILE A 121 9.31 -0.79 -1.17
C ILE A 121 10.34 -1.56 -2.02
N THR A 122 11.62 -1.36 -1.71
CA THR A 122 12.76 -1.95 -2.46
C THR A 122 13.76 -2.72 -1.59
N ASN A 123 13.73 -2.55 -0.27
CA ASN A 123 14.68 -3.17 0.66
C ASN A 123 14.01 -3.52 2.01
N GLY A 124 14.74 -4.23 2.86
CA GLY A 124 14.28 -4.70 4.18
C GLY A 124 13.99 -3.58 5.18
N GLU A 125 14.76 -2.50 5.15
CA GLU A 125 14.52 -1.32 6.00
C GLU A 125 13.15 -0.70 5.68
N GLN A 126 12.87 -0.50 4.40
CA GLN A 126 11.60 0.05 3.93
C GLN A 126 10.42 -0.87 4.24
N ALA A 127 10.61 -2.19 4.12
CA ALA A 127 9.61 -3.17 4.53
C ALA A 127 9.32 -3.07 6.04
N LEU A 128 10.35 -2.96 6.89
CA LEU A 128 10.17 -2.78 8.33
C LEU A 128 9.49 -1.45 8.67
N LYS A 129 9.85 -0.35 8.00
CA LYS A 129 9.22 0.96 8.21
C LYS A 129 7.70 0.91 7.98
N VAL A 130 7.23 0.30 6.90
CA VAL A 130 5.77 0.21 6.66
C VAL A 130 5.08 -0.74 7.61
N LEU A 131 5.74 -1.83 8.04
CA LEU A 131 5.20 -2.74 9.04
C LEU A 131 5.07 -2.04 10.40
N ASN A 132 6.11 -1.31 10.81
CA ASN A 132 6.13 -0.52 12.05
C ASN A 132 5.13 0.63 12.01
N ALA A 133 4.84 1.20 10.83
CA ALA A 133 3.78 2.19 10.65
C ALA A 133 2.35 1.59 10.75
N GLY A 134 2.21 0.27 10.86
CA GLY A 134 0.95 -0.41 11.10
C GLY A 134 0.45 -1.32 9.99
N ALA A 135 1.23 -1.51 8.92
CA ALA A 135 0.92 -2.54 7.94
C ALA A 135 1.15 -3.95 8.51
N SER A 136 0.28 -4.89 8.17
CA SER A 136 0.45 -6.31 8.44
C SER A 136 1.23 -7.02 7.34
N VAL A 137 1.22 -6.48 6.11
CA VAL A 137 1.88 -7.07 4.93
C VAL A 137 2.54 -5.98 4.10
N ALA A 138 3.80 -6.18 3.72
CA ALA A 138 4.51 -5.37 2.73
C ALA A 138 4.48 -6.06 1.35
N MET A 139 4.03 -5.35 0.32
CA MET A 139 3.94 -5.85 -1.06
C MET A 139 4.97 -5.19 -1.96
N VAL A 140 5.67 -5.98 -2.78
CA VAL A 140 6.74 -5.51 -3.66
C VAL A 140 6.38 -5.80 -5.12
N TYR A 141 6.58 -4.81 -6.00
CA TYR A 141 6.47 -4.98 -7.45
C TYR A 141 7.69 -4.38 -8.15
N THR A 142 7.79 -3.05 -8.25
CA THR A 142 8.87 -2.38 -9.01
C THR A 142 10.26 -2.79 -8.53
N GLY A 143 10.45 -2.95 -7.20
CA GLY A 143 11.69 -3.45 -6.64
C GLY A 143 12.07 -4.84 -7.16
N MET A 144 11.10 -5.72 -7.40
CA MET A 144 11.33 -7.06 -7.97
C MET A 144 11.62 -7.00 -9.47
N VAL A 145 10.97 -6.10 -10.22
CA VAL A 145 11.22 -5.92 -11.66
C VAL A 145 12.68 -5.53 -11.92
N TYR A 146 13.23 -4.61 -11.13
CA TYR A 146 14.61 -4.16 -11.30
C TYR A 146 15.64 -5.00 -10.52
N GLY A 147 15.26 -5.62 -9.41
CA GLY A 147 16.15 -6.44 -8.57
C GLY A 147 16.16 -7.93 -8.90
N GLY A 148 15.27 -8.40 -9.79
CA GLY A 148 15.15 -9.80 -10.18
C GLY A 148 14.60 -10.73 -9.09
N ALA A 149 14.62 -12.04 -9.37
CA ALA A 149 14.02 -13.08 -8.52
C ALA A 149 14.59 -13.14 -7.10
N GLY A 150 15.84 -12.72 -6.90
CA GLY A 150 16.50 -12.68 -5.59
C GLY A 150 16.01 -11.59 -4.64
N THR A 151 15.19 -10.63 -5.13
CA THR A 151 14.76 -9.44 -4.37
C THR A 151 14.08 -9.80 -3.05
N VAL A 152 13.13 -10.74 -3.07
CA VAL A 152 12.37 -11.11 -1.85
C VAL A 152 13.28 -11.79 -0.82
N THR A 153 14.21 -12.64 -1.26
CA THR A 153 15.19 -13.28 -0.37
C THR A 153 16.11 -12.25 0.26
N ARG A 154 16.61 -11.29 -0.53
CA ARG A 154 17.44 -10.19 -0.03
C ARG A 154 16.69 -9.36 1.02
N ILE A 155 15.45 -8.93 0.74
CA ILE A 155 14.61 -8.15 1.66
C ILE A 155 14.45 -8.90 2.99
N LYS A 156 14.08 -10.19 2.97
CA LYS A 156 13.92 -10.97 4.19
C LYS A 156 15.21 -11.08 5.01
N ASN A 157 16.36 -11.24 4.35
CA ASN A 157 17.65 -11.30 5.02
C ASN A 157 18.02 -9.96 5.67
N GLU A 158 17.82 -8.85 4.95
CA GLU A 158 18.01 -7.49 5.49
C GLU A 158 17.12 -7.25 6.71
N MET A 159 15.83 -7.62 6.65
CA MET A 159 14.91 -7.52 7.79
C MET A 159 15.38 -8.35 8.99
N LYS A 160 15.80 -9.59 8.75
CA LYS A 160 16.30 -10.48 9.81
C LYS A 160 17.55 -9.93 10.48
N SER A 161 18.45 -9.30 9.71
CA SER A 161 19.66 -8.67 10.26
C SER A 161 19.33 -7.45 11.11
N GLN A 162 18.36 -6.62 10.69
CA GLN A 162 17.96 -5.44 11.44
C GLN A 162 17.25 -5.76 12.75
N LEU A 163 16.45 -6.83 12.79
CA LEU A 163 15.74 -7.26 14.01
C LEU A 163 16.64 -7.89 15.09
N LYS A 164 17.90 -8.21 14.75
CA LYS A 164 18.88 -8.77 15.70
C LYS A 164 19.71 -7.71 16.41
N ASN A 165 19.68 -6.47 15.90
CA ASN A 165 20.34 -5.32 16.48
C ASN A 165 19.35 -4.54 17.33
#